data_AF-A0A9C6X9Z4-F1
#
_entry.id   AF-A0A9C6X9Z4-F1
#
_cell.length_a   1.000
_cell.length_b   1.000
_cell.length_c   1.000
_cell.angle_alpha   90.00
_cell.angle_beta   90.00
_cell.angle_gamma   90.00
#
_symmetry.space_group_name_H-M   'P 1'
#
loop_
_entity.id
_entity.type
_entity.pdbx_description
1 polymer ?
#
loop_
_entity_poly.entity_id
_entity_poly.type
_entity_poly.pdbx_seq_one_letter_code
_entity_poly.pdbx_strand_id
1 'polypeptide(L)'
;TLRRLVRHALIAIHPRLGALLPYKRIFPDVHRFFIDLMKDTVEQRERHKVVRNDFVQLMLQARSAELADADADPEHHVELTPEVMAAQGFNFFAAGLDTFANTVGFTLN
;
A
#
# COMPACT_ATOMS: atom_id res chain seq x y z
N THR A 1 -7.02 15.76 -13.45
CA THR A 1 -7.30 14.81 -14.55
C THR A 1 -6.56 15.17 -15.83
N LEU A 2 -6.74 16.37 -16.40
CA LEU A 2 -6.06 16.81 -17.64
C LEU A 2 -4.52 16.70 -17.62
N ARG A 3 -3.88 17.11 -16.53
CA ARG A 3 -2.42 17.02 -16.34
C ARG A 3 -1.87 15.59 -16.43
N ARG A 4 -2.66 14.57 -16.07
CA ARG A 4 -2.23 13.16 -16.15
C ARG A 4 -2.26 12.67 -17.60
N LEU A 5 -3.29 13.03 -18.37
CA LEU A 5 -3.39 12.68 -19.79
C LEU A 5 -2.26 13.33 -20.60
N VAL A 6 -2.01 14.62 -20.36
CA VAL A 6 -0.90 15.35 -20.97
C VAL A 6 0.44 14.69 -20.68
N ARG A 7 0.66 14.19 -19.46
CA ARG A 7 1.89 13.47 -19.10
C ARG A 7 2.04 12.12 -19.82
N HIS A 8 0.97 11.34 -19.97
CA HIS A 8 1.06 10.07 -20.70
C HIS A 8 1.33 10.30 -22.19
N ALA A 9 0.70 11.32 -22.78
CA ALA A 9 1.00 11.75 -24.15
C ALA A 9 2.47 12.19 -24.30
N LEU A 10 3.00 12.96 -23.34
CA LEU A 10 4.40 13.41 -23.36
C LEU A 10 5.42 12.26 -23.17
N ILE A 11 5.12 11.26 -22.33
CA ILE A 11 5.96 10.07 -22.16
C ILE A 11 5.96 9.21 -23.43
N ALA A 12 4.81 9.08 -24.10
CA ALA A 12 4.68 8.36 -25.36
C ALA A 12 5.48 9.03 -26.49
N ILE A 13 5.61 10.36 -26.46
CA ILE A 13 6.43 11.12 -27.42
C ILE A 13 7.92 11.00 -27.09
N HIS A 14 8.31 11.18 -25.83
CA HIS A 14 9.70 11.01 -25.40
C HIS A 14 9.81 10.83 -23.86
N PRO A 15 10.53 9.81 -23.36
CA PRO A 15 10.55 9.47 -21.93
C PRO A 15 11.10 10.60 -21.04
N ARG A 16 11.99 11.45 -21.56
CA ARG A 16 12.52 12.62 -20.82
C ARG A 16 11.52 13.79 -20.69
N LEU A 17 10.49 13.88 -21.55
CA LEU A 17 9.48 14.94 -21.46
C LEU A 17 8.47 14.70 -20.33
N GLY A 18 8.28 13.45 -19.92
CA GLY A 18 7.46 13.10 -18.76
C GLY A 18 8.04 13.60 -17.43
N ALA A 19 9.34 13.92 -17.38
CA ALA A 19 10.03 14.43 -16.19
C ALA A 19 9.87 15.95 -15.98
N LEU A 20 9.45 16.69 -17.02
CA LEU A 20 9.21 18.14 -16.94
C LEU A 20 7.97 18.50 -16.10
N LEU A 21 7.05 17.56 -15.90
CA LEU A 21 5.87 17.75 -15.05
C LEU A 21 6.11 17.15 -13.66
N PRO A 22 6.09 17.96 -12.58
CA PRO A 22 6.30 17.45 -11.23
C PRO A 22 5.25 16.39 -10.89
N TYR A 23 5.69 15.26 -10.35
CA TYR A 23 4.80 14.18 -9.93
C TYR A 23 4.02 14.62 -8.69
N LYS A 24 2.72 14.95 -8.84
CA LYS A 24 1.86 15.13 -7.67
C LYS A 24 1.47 13.74 -7.19
N ARG A 25 1.84 13.42 -5.94
CA ARG A 25 1.30 12.27 -5.22
C ARG A 25 -0.23 12.39 -5.20
N ILE A 26 -0.90 11.30 -5.53
CA ILE A 26 -2.36 11.21 -5.50
C ILE A 26 -2.77 11.21 -4.03
N PHE A 27 -3.67 12.10 -3.63
CA PHE A 27 -4.19 12.24 -2.26
C PHE A 27 -3.10 12.17 -1.17
N PRO A 28 -2.28 13.23 -1.02
CA PRO A 28 -1.14 13.21 -0.09
C PRO A 28 -1.56 12.93 1.36
N ASP A 29 -2.75 13.41 1.76
CA ASP A 29 -3.27 13.22 3.12
C ASP A 29 -3.68 11.76 3.36
N VAL A 30 -4.35 11.14 2.38
CA VAL A 30 -4.73 9.71 2.44
C VAL A 30 -3.49 8.82 2.46
N HIS A 31 -2.52 9.12 1.59
CA HIS A 31 -1.25 8.40 1.58
C HIS A 31 -0.56 8.48 2.95
N ARG A 32 -0.43 9.69 3.51
CA ARG A 32 0.20 9.89 4.81
C ARG A 32 -0.55 9.14 5.92
N PHE A 33 -1.88 9.26 5.94
CA PHE A 33 -2.72 8.55 6.91
C PHE A 33 -2.48 7.04 6.91
N PHE A 34 -2.53 6.37 5.75
CA PHE A 34 -2.35 4.91 5.68
C PHE A 34 -0.94 4.47 6.06
N ILE A 35 0.08 5.24 5.68
CA ILE A 35 1.48 4.96 6.03
C ILE A 35 1.68 5.11 7.54
N ASP A 36 1.25 6.22 8.11
CA ASP A 36 1.41 6.50 9.55
C ASP A 36 0.62 5.49 10.38
N LEU A 37 -0.62 5.19 10.00
CA LEU A 37 -1.45 4.17 10.65
C LEU A 37 -0.75 2.80 10.70
N MET A 38 -0.17 2.37 9.57
CA MET A 38 0.49 1.07 9.49
C MET A 38 1.80 1.03 10.25
N LYS A 39 2.59 2.12 10.20
CA LYS A 39 3.81 2.26 11.00
C LYS A 39 3.50 2.17 12.50
N ASP A 40 2.56 2.99 12.96
CA ASP A 40 2.14 3.00 14.36
C ASP A 40 1.63 1.62 14.79
N THR A 41 0.85 0.95 13.94
CA THR A 41 0.31 -0.38 14.23
C THR A 41 1.41 -1.43 14.34
N VAL A 42 2.38 -1.43 13.41
CA VAL A 42 3.51 -2.37 13.43
C VAL A 42 4.39 -2.10 14.65
N GLU A 43 4.77 -0.84 14.88
CA GLU A 43 5.61 -0.44 16.01
C GLU A 43 4.96 -0.78 17.35
N GLN A 44 3.67 -0.49 17.50
CA GLN A 44 2.93 -0.80 18.73
C GLN A 44 2.91 -2.30 19.01
N ARG A 45 2.74 -3.13 17.98
CA ARG A 45 2.74 -4.61 18.13
C ARG A 45 4.11 -5.17 18.42
N GLU A 46 5.15 -4.67 17.77
CA GLU A 46 6.53 -5.10 18.01
C GLU A 46 6.99 -4.75 19.43
N ARG A 47 6.70 -3.51 19.88
CA ARG A 47 7.07 -3.05 21.24
C ARG A 47 6.33 -3.80 22.34
N HIS A 48 5.03 -4.01 22.18
CA HIS A 48 4.18 -4.60 23.23
C HIS A 48 3.99 -6.11 23.07
N LYS A 49 4.60 -6.73 22.05
CA LYS A 49 4.43 -8.15 21.69
C LYS A 49 2.97 -8.57 21.55
N VAL A 50 2.15 -7.66 21.00
CA VAL A 50 0.72 -7.89 20.81
C VAL A 50 0.52 -8.73 19.56
N VAL A 51 -0.08 -9.91 19.72
CA VAL A 51 -0.46 -10.78 18.61
C VAL A 51 -1.97 -10.69 18.41
N ARG A 52 -2.39 -10.37 17.18
CA ARG A 52 -3.81 -10.30 16.82
C ARG A 52 -4.05 -11.04 15.51
N ASN A 53 -5.01 -11.95 15.45
CA ASN A 53 -5.31 -12.70 14.21
C ASN A 53 -5.99 -11.80 13.17
N ASP A 54 -5.19 -11.02 12.45
CA ASP A 54 -5.64 -10.14 11.39
C ASP A 54 -4.63 -10.04 10.24
N PHE A 55 -4.99 -9.27 9.21
CA PHE A 55 -4.17 -9.09 8.03
C PHE A 55 -2.77 -8.53 8.33
N VAL A 56 -2.64 -7.61 9.29
CA VAL A 56 -1.35 -7.03 9.67
C VAL A 56 -0.44 -8.09 10.31
N GLN A 57 -1.00 -8.98 11.12
CA GLN A 57 -0.24 -10.07 11.72
C GLN A 57 0.21 -11.10 10.70
N LEU A 58 -0.62 -11.40 9.69
CA LEU A 58 -0.21 -12.26 8.58
C LEU A 58 0.98 -11.66 7.82
N MET A 59 0.97 -10.34 7.59
CA MET A 59 2.11 -9.65 6.97
C MET A 59 3.37 -9.66 7.84
N LEU A 60 3.24 -9.51 9.17
CA LEU A 60 4.37 -9.62 10.10
C LEU A 60 4.97 -11.04 10.13
N GLN A 61 4.12 -12.07 10.06
CA GLN A 61 4.55 -13.46 9.97
C GLN A 61 5.24 -13.74 8.64
N ALA A 62 4.69 -13.26 7.52
CA ALA A 62 5.31 -13.36 6.20
C ALA A 62 6.69 -12.69 6.18
N ARG A 63 6.83 -11.48 6.73
CA ARG A 63 8.12 -10.78 6.87
C ARG A 63 9.12 -11.62 7.67
N SER A 64 8.67 -12.26 8.74
CA SER A 64 9.54 -13.05 9.62
C SER A 64 9.96 -14.37 8.96
N ALA A 65 9.08 -15.00 8.19
CA ALA A 65 9.37 -16.22 7.44
C ALA A 65 10.39 -15.96 6.31
N GLU A 66 10.24 -14.85 5.60
CA GLU A 66 11.17 -14.42 4.54
C GLU A 66 12.58 -14.14 5.09
N LEU A 67 12.68 -13.54 6.29
CA LEU A 67 13.97 -13.31 6.97
C LEU A 67 14.64 -14.61 7.47
N ALA A 68 13.86 -15.67 7.68
CA ALA A 68 14.38 -16.96 8.17
C ALA A 68 14.87 -17.87 7.04
N ASP A 69 14.48 -17.58 5.79
CA ASP A 69 14.84 -18.36 4.62
C ASP A 69 16.16 -17.84 4.01
N ALA A 70 17.28 -18.43 4.41
CA ALA A 70 18.62 -18.00 4.00
C ALA A 70 18.98 -18.37 2.55
N ASP A 71 18.14 -19.16 1.87
CA ASP A 71 18.37 -19.69 0.51
C ASP A 71 17.45 -19.04 -0.53
N ALA A 72 16.71 -17.99 -0.13
CA ALA A 72 15.74 -17.36 -0.98
C ALA A 72 16.41 -16.43 -2.02
N ASP A 73 15.87 -16.48 -3.24
CA ASP A 73 16.45 -15.87 -4.43
C ASP A 73 16.43 -14.34 -4.36
N PRO A 74 17.58 -13.64 -4.39
CA PRO A 74 17.65 -12.18 -4.31
C PRO A 74 16.84 -11.43 -5.37
N GLU A 75 16.47 -12.06 -6.49
CA GLU A 75 15.60 -11.44 -7.51
C GLU A 75 14.10 -11.43 -7.16
N HIS A 76 13.65 -12.28 -6.23
CA HIS A 76 12.22 -12.43 -5.88
C HIS A 76 11.87 -11.99 -4.45
N HIS A 77 12.84 -11.42 -3.72
CA HIS A 77 12.62 -10.90 -2.38
C HIS A 77 11.87 -9.57 -2.39
N VAL A 78 10.73 -9.53 -1.71
CA VAL A 78 9.96 -8.31 -1.50
C VAL A 78 10.08 -7.95 -0.05
N GLU A 79 11.04 -7.08 0.28
CA GLU A 79 11.18 -6.57 1.64
C GLU A 79 9.86 -5.92 2.10
N LEU A 80 9.20 -6.59 3.05
CA LEU A 80 7.97 -6.13 3.69
C LEU A 80 8.26 -4.98 4.65
N THR A 81 8.61 -3.82 4.09
CA THR A 81 8.68 -2.54 4.78
C THR A 81 7.27 -2.08 5.19
N PRO A 82 7.14 -1.25 6.24
CA PRO A 82 5.84 -0.70 6.65
C PRO A 82 5.11 0.02 5.51
N GLU A 83 5.85 0.64 4.59
CA GLU A 83 5.31 1.28 3.40
C GLU A 83 4.67 0.28 2.42
N VAL A 84 5.33 -0.87 2.19
CA VAL A 84 4.80 -1.95 1.33
C VAL A 84 3.60 -2.62 2.01
N MET A 85 3.68 -2.85 3.33
CA MET A 85 2.55 -3.38 4.10
C MET A 85 1.34 -2.43 4.04
N ALA A 86 1.57 -1.11 4.08
CA ALA A 86 0.51 -0.12 3.92
C ALA A 86 -0.08 -0.10 2.51
N ALA A 87 0.75 -0.25 1.48
CA ALA A 87 0.27 -0.37 0.12
C ALA A 87 -0.63 -1.61 -0.05
N GLN A 88 -0.26 -2.76 0.54
CA GLN A 88 -1.08 -3.96 0.48
C GLN A 88 -2.35 -3.88 1.31
N GLY A 89 -2.29 -3.31 2.51
CA GLY A 89 -3.47 -3.01 3.31
C GLY A 89 -4.44 -2.08 2.57
N PHE A 90 -3.92 -1.06 1.89
CA PHE A 90 -4.73 -0.16 1.08
C PHE A 90 -5.40 -0.87 -0.11
N ASN A 91 -4.69 -1.79 -0.79
CA ASN A 91 -5.26 -2.53 -1.91
C ASN A 91 -6.46 -3.40 -1.48
N PHE A 92 -6.33 -4.10 -0.35
CA PHE A 92 -7.44 -4.86 0.25
C PHE A 92 -8.60 -3.95 0.66
N PHE A 93 -8.30 -2.81 1.27
CA PHE A 93 -9.31 -1.82 1.65
C PHE A 93 -10.07 -1.31 0.42
N ALA A 94 -9.38 -0.89 -0.63
CA ALA A 94 -9.98 -0.33 -1.84
C ALA A 94 -10.87 -1.36 -2.56
N ALA A 95 -10.43 -2.63 -2.64
CA ALA A 95 -11.20 -3.69 -3.26
C ALA A 95 -12.53 -3.98 -2.53
N GLY A 96 -12.52 -3.91 -1.20
CA GLY A 96 -13.71 -4.17 -0.37
C GLY A 96 -14.62 -2.96 -0.15
N LEU A 97 -14.09 -1.74 -0.27
CA LEU A 97 -14.81 -0.52 0.08
C LEU A 97 -16.07 -0.33 -0.78
N ASP A 98 -15.90 -0.35 -2.11
CA ASP A 98 -17.00 -0.02 -3.03
C ASP A 98 -18.12 -1.07 -2.99
N THR A 99 -17.76 -2.36 -2.92
CA THR A 99 -18.74 -3.45 -2.85
C THR A 99 -19.51 -3.42 -1.54
N PHE A 100 -18.80 -3.32 -0.40
CA PHE A 100 -19.44 -3.31 0.91
C PHE A 100 -20.29 -2.05 1.14
N ALA A 101 -19.80 -0.87 0.76
CA ALA A 101 -20.54 0.38 0.94
C ALA A 101 -21.86 0.37 0.17
N ASN A 102 -21.86 -0.14 -1.07
CA ASN A 102 -23.08 -0.27 -1.86
C ASN A 102 -24.06 -1.29 -1.26
N THR A 103 -23.58 -2.42 -0.76
CA THR A 103 -24.43 -3.42 -0.10
C THR A 103 -25.09 -2.87 1.17
N VAL A 104 -24.33 -2.19 2.03
CA VAL A 104 -24.88 -1.57 3.25
C VAL A 104 -25.86 -0.47 2.89
N GLY A 105 -25.53 0.37 1.90
CA GLY A 105 -26.42 1.44 1.42
C GLY A 105 -27.72 0.92 0.81
N PHE A 106 -27.71 -0.24 0.15
CA PHE A 106 -28.90 -0.89 -0.39
C PHE A 106 -29.75 -1.57 0.68
N THR A 107 -29.12 -2.11 1.73
CA THR A 107 -29.85 -2.79 2.81
C THR A 107 -30.53 -1.80 3.76
N LEU A 108 -29.95 -0.60 3.90
CA LEU A 108 -30.45 0.45 4.79
C LEU A 108 -31.40 1.46 4.12
N ASN A 109 -31.42 1.55 2.79
CA ASN A 109 -32.43 2.31 2.03
C ASN A 109 -33.66 1.46 1.74
#